data_AF-A0A958A303-F1
#
_entry.id   AF-A0A958A303-F1
#
_cell.length_a   1.000
_cell.length_b   1.000
_cell.length_c   1.000
_cell.angle_alpha   90.00
_cell.angle_beta   90.00
_cell.angle_gamma   90.00
#
_symmetry.space_group_name_H-M   'P 1'
#
loop_
_entity.id
_entity.type
_entity.pdbx_description
1 polymer ?
#
loop_
_entity_poly.entity_id
_entity_poly.type
_entity_poly.pdbx_seq_one_letter_code
_entity_poly.pdbx_strand_id
1 'polypeptide(L)'
;ALRKAQLETLSARVRYQPVALLPFEEVRQRLKLGRKSYRGIQNVPLEQIVGSVSRYDDFTRTFMPRKPSSQQRWEKVDRLIDHGGWQPVELFKVSEVYFVNDGNHRVSVARQQEAETIEAHVWEFDSRVPLWNDDNLKDILIREEYLSFLERTKLDKYRPDQEIIFTERGRYWLLEEEIAIHRYYLGLERGEEPSFQEAVLDWYDTVYRPTFEKIQDSDILSYFPGRTEADLMLWIIDHQYWLEEQLEGEEDVSIETATDDFTARTRRSVWRKLQAWFSRSVLKRPIYWPEEES
;
A
#
# COMPACT_ATOMS: atom_id res chain seq x y z
N ALA A 1 -17.16 -19.38 -19.31
CA ALA A 1 -16.34 -18.96 -18.16
C ALA A 1 -14.83 -19.16 -18.37
N LEU A 2 -14.31 -20.38 -18.60
CA LEU A 2 -12.86 -20.65 -18.67
C LEU A 2 -12.08 -19.81 -19.71
N ARG A 3 -12.65 -19.59 -20.91
CA ARG A 3 -12.01 -18.74 -21.94
C ARG A 3 -11.87 -17.28 -21.52
N LYS A 4 -12.83 -16.74 -20.75
CA LYS A 4 -12.76 -15.38 -20.18
C LYS A 4 -11.66 -15.30 -19.11
N ALA A 5 -11.59 -16.28 -18.21
CA ALA A 5 -10.55 -16.36 -17.17
C ALA A 5 -9.11 -16.37 -17.74
N GLN A 6 -8.90 -17.03 -18.88
CA GLN A 6 -7.62 -17.04 -19.59
C GLN A 6 -7.29 -15.67 -20.19
N LEU A 7 -8.24 -15.02 -20.86
CA LEU A 7 -8.05 -13.68 -21.42
C LEU A 7 -7.76 -12.63 -20.34
N GLU A 8 -8.49 -12.68 -19.23
CA GLU A 8 -8.24 -11.83 -18.07
C GLU A 8 -6.84 -12.03 -17.51
N THR A 9 -6.42 -13.28 -17.31
CA THR A 9 -5.08 -13.61 -16.79
C THR A 9 -3.97 -13.05 -17.70
N LEU A 10 -4.15 -13.12 -19.01
CA LEU A 10 -3.21 -12.54 -19.98
C LEU A 10 -3.23 -11.01 -19.93
N SER A 11 -4.42 -10.40 -19.88
CA SER A 11 -4.56 -8.93 -19.81
C SER A 11 -4.00 -8.34 -18.51
N ALA A 12 -4.21 -9.01 -17.38
CA ALA A 12 -3.72 -8.59 -16.07
C ALA A 12 -2.19 -8.61 -16.03
N ARG A 13 -1.55 -9.60 -16.66
CA ARG A 13 -0.08 -9.64 -16.81
C ARG A 13 0.46 -8.48 -17.62
N VAL A 14 -0.23 -8.10 -18.70
CA VAL A 14 0.16 -6.94 -19.53
C VAL A 14 -0.05 -5.62 -18.78
N ARG A 15 -1.09 -5.53 -17.94
CA ARG A 15 -1.43 -4.34 -17.14
C ARG A 15 -0.80 -4.31 -15.75
N TYR A 16 0.10 -5.25 -15.42
CA TYR A 16 0.68 -5.42 -14.09
C TYR A 16 -0.35 -5.50 -12.95
N GLN A 17 -1.57 -5.96 -13.24
CA GLN A 17 -2.62 -6.14 -12.26
C GLN A 17 -2.49 -7.49 -11.55
N PRO A 18 -2.96 -7.59 -10.28
CA PRO A 18 -2.90 -8.84 -9.56
C PRO A 18 -3.74 -9.91 -10.26
N VAL A 19 -3.14 -11.06 -10.54
CA VAL A 19 -3.75 -12.11 -11.37
C VAL A 19 -4.57 -13.11 -10.54
N ALA A 20 -4.32 -13.17 -9.23
CA ALA A 20 -4.91 -14.13 -8.30
C ALA A 20 -5.60 -13.40 -7.15
N LEU A 21 -6.62 -14.04 -6.58
CA LEU A 21 -7.26 -13.58 -5.35
C LEU A 21 -6.25 -13.52 -4.21
N LEU A 22 -6.37 -12.51 -3.35
CA LEU A 22 -5.59 -12.46 -2.12
C LEU A 22 -6.00 -13.61 -1.19
N PRO A 23 -5.05 -14.46 -0.73
CA PRO A 23 -5.32 -15.48 0.27
C PRO A 23 -5.55 -14.80 1.63
N PHE A 24 -6.77 -14.91 2.18
CA PHE A 24 -7.09 -14.28 3.46
C PHE A 24 -6.17 -14.75 4.60
N GLU A 25 -5.76 -16.02 4.60
CA GLU A 25 -4.93 -16.56 5.68
C GLU A 25 -3.52 -15.94 5.70
N GLU A 26 -2.93 -15.62 4.53
CA GLU A 26 -1.68 -14.86 4.45
C GLU A 26 -1.85 -13.46 5.02
N VAL A 27 -2.95 -12.78 4.68
CA VAL A 27 -3.28 -11.45 5.21
C VAL A 27 -3.46 -11.52 6.74
N ARG A 28 -4.22 -12.51 7.23
CA ARG A 28 -4.51 -12.71 8.66
C ARG A 28 -3.25 -12.92 9.47
N GLN A 29 -2.35 -13.78 9.00
CA GLN A 29 -1.12 -14.13 9.70
C GLN A 29 -0.11 -12.98 9.68
N ARG A 30 0.16 -12.41 8.49
CA ARG A 30 1.19 -11.36 8.33
C ARG A 30 0.80 -10.04 8.99
N LEU A 31 -0.47 -9.67 8.89
CA LEU A 31 -0.98 -8.42 9.45
C LEU A 31 -1.50 -8.57 10.88
N LYS A 32 -1.34 -9.76 11.48
CA LYS A 32 -1.73 -10.09 12.85
C LYS A 32 -3.14 -9.58 13.19
N LEU A 33 -4.10 -9.86 12.32
CA LEU A 33 -5.45 -9.33 12.42
C LEU A 33 -6.07 -9.63 13.79
N GLY A 34 -6.74 -8.63 14.34
CA GLY A 34 -7.25 -8.61 15.70
C GLY A 34 -8.58 -9.35 15.86
N ARG A 35 -9.46 -8.77 16.68
CA ARG A 35 -10.73 -9.40 17.03
C ARG A 35 -11.66 -9.45 15.83
N LYS A 36 -12.38 -10.57 15.71
CA LYS A 36 -13.50 -10.74 14.77
C LYS A 36 -14.80 -10.24 15.39
N SER A 37 -15.54 -9.38 14.69
CA SER A 37 -16.84 -8.85 15.09
C SER A 37 -17.89 -9.00 13.99
N TYR A 38 -19.14 -9.27 14.34
CA TYR A 38 -20.22 -9.39 13.36
C TYR A 38 -20.84 -8.01 13.08
N ARG A 39 -20.98 -7.65 11.81
CA ARG A 39 -21.48 -6.34 11.35
C ARG A 39 -22.86 -6.40 10.69
N GLY A 40 -23.56 -7.53 10.79
CA GLY A 40 -24.89 -7.67 10.22
C GLY A 40 -24.88 -8.08 8.74
N ILE A 41 -26.04 -7.97 8.11
CA ILE A 41 -26.22 -8.15 6.66
C ILE A 41 -26.03 -6.79 5.99
N GLN A 42 -25.25 -6.74 4.91
CA GLN A 42 -24.95 -5.51 4.17
C GLN A 42 -24.92 -5.78 2.67
N ASN A 43 -25.23 -4.77 1.86
CA ASN A 43 -24.95 -4.76 0.43
C ASN A 43 -23.51 -4.31 0.23
N VAL A 44 -22.63 -5.22 -0.20
CA VAL A 44 -21.20 -4.98 -0.33
C VAL A 44 -20.85 -4.75 -1.81
N PRO A 45 -20.12 -3.67 -2.16
CA PRO A 45 -19.60 -3.45 -3.51
C PRO A 45 -18.75 -4.62 -3.97
N LEU A 46 -19.08 -5.17 -5.14
CA LEU A 46 -18.37 -6.34 -5.66
C LEU A 46 -16.90 -6.05 -5.93
N GLU A 47 -16.55 -4.81 -6.29
CA GLU A 47 -15.17 -4.35 -6.50
C GLU A 47 -14.30 -4.38 -5.24
N GLN A 48 -14.90 -4.25 -4.04
CA GLN A 48 -14.19 -4.31 -2.77
C GLN A 48 -13.92 -5.76 -2.32
N ILE A 49 -14.45 -6.76 -3.02
CA ILE A 49 -14.16 -8.17 -2.74
C ILE A 49 -12.85 -8.56 -3.44
N VAL A 50 -11.77 -8.66 -2.68
CA VAL A 50 -10.40 -8.79 -3.21
C VAL A 50 -9.81 -10.20 -3.12
N GLY A 51 -10.38 -11.03 -2.26
CA GLY A 51 -9.77 -12.30 -1.90
C GLY A 51 -10.75 -13.35 -1.41
N SER A 52 -10.21 -14.49 -1.00
CA SER A 52 -11.02 -15.58 -0.45
C SER A 52 -10.27 -16.30 0.68
N VAL A 53 -11.03 -16.81 1.64
CA VAL A 53 -10.55 -17.66 2.73
C VAL A 53 -10.15 -19.04 2.22
N SER A 54 -10.90 -19.56 1.26
CA SER A 54 -10.66 -20.88 0.69
C SER A 54 -10.77 -20.85 -0.84
N ARG A 55 -10.15 -21.83 -1.50
CA ARG A 55 -10.29 -22.03 -2.96
C ARG A 55 -9.91 -20.79 -3.78
N TYR A 56 -9.04 -19.92 -3.26
CA TYR A 56 -8.56 -18.73 -3.97
C TYR A 56 -7.85 -19.09 -5.29
N ASP A 57 -7.18 -20.25 -5.35
CA ASP A 57 -6.54 -20.78 -6.56
C ASP A 57 -7.52 -21.29 -7.63
N ASP A 58 -8.80 -21.49 -7.27
CA ASP A 58 -9.82 -21.96 -8.21
C ASP A 58 -10.35 -20.82 -9.10
N PHE A 59 -10.00 -19.57 -8.81
CA PHE A 59 -10.55 -18.38 -9.46
C PHE A 59 -9.48 -17.36 -9.87
N THR A 60 -9.78 -16.49 -10.84
CA THR A 60 -9.01 -15.27 -11.13
C THR A 60 -9.30 -14.19 -10.07
N ARG A 61 -8.54 -13.09 -10.10
CA ARG A 61 -8.80 -11.88 -9.27
C ARG A 61 -10.24 -11.37 -9.38
N THR A 62 -10.89 -11.59 -10.54
CA THR A 62 -12.27 -11.19 -10.81
C THR A 62 -13.30 -12.29 -10.50
N PHE A 63 -12.90 -13.30 -9.73
CA PHE A 63 -13.71 -14.48 -9.40
C PHE A 63 -14.12 -15.33 -10.61
N MET A 64 -13.42 -15.27 -11.77
CA MET A 64 -13.73 -16.18 -12.87
C MET A 64 -13.15 -17.57 -12.61
N PRO A 65 -13.92 -18.68 -12.75
CA PRO A 65 -13.42 -20.02 -12.46
C PRO A 65 -12.28 -20.39 -13.41
N ARG A 66 -11.20 -20.93 -12.86
CA ARG A 66 -9.99 -21.40 -13.57
C ARG A 66 -9.99 -22.90 -13.84
N LYS A 67 -10.73 -23.68 -13.04
CA LYS A 67 -10.74 -25.15 -13.10
C LYS A 67 -12.09 -25.68 -13.60
N PRO A 68 -12.13 -26.79 -14.36
CA PRO A 68 -13.38 -27.39 -14.86
C PRO A 68 -14.36 -27.80 -13.74
N SER A 69 -13.84 -28.28 -12.60
CA SER A 69 -14.66 -28.62 -11.42
C SER A 69 -15.38 -27.41 -10.83
N SER A 70 -14.75 -26.25 -10.84
CA SER A 70 -15.36 -24.98 -10.43
C SER A 70 -16.40 -24.50 -11.44
N GLN A 71 -16.22 -24.78 -12.73
CA GLN A 71 -17.19 -24.42 -13.76
C GLN A 71 -18.52 -25.19 -13.60
N GLN A 72 -18.48 -26.50 -13.34
CA GLN A 72 -19.72 -27.28 -13.18
C GLN A 72 -20.57 -26.82 -11.99
N ARG A 73 -19.94 -26.45 -10.86
CA ARG A 73 -20.65 -25.87 -9.72
C ARG A 73 -21.17 -24.47 -10.04
N TRP A 74 -20.38 -23.67 -10.75
CA TRP A 74 -20.77 -22.35 -11.23
C TRP A 74 -22.05 -22.42 -12.09
N GLU A 75 -22.12 -23.34 -13.05
CA GLU A 75 -23.30 -23.52 -13.94
C GLU A 75 -24.56 -24.00 -13.20
N LYS A 76 -24.40 -24.68 -12.06
CA LYS A 76 -25.54 -25.03 -11.19
C LYS A 76 -26.04 -23.82 -10.42
N VAL A 77 -25.10 -23.03 -9.90
CA VAL A 77 -25.40 -21.81 -9.15
C VAL A 77 -26.09 -20.81 -10.09
N ASP A 78 -25.52 -20.51 -11.25
CA ASP A 78 -26.08 -19.61 -12.27
C ASP A 78 -27.56 -19.91 -12.59
N ARG A 79 -27.91 -21.19 -12.78
CA ARG A 79 -29.30 -21.63 -13.04
C ARG A 79 -30.28 -21.42 -11.88
N LEU A 80 -29.79 -21.29 -10.64
CA LEU A 80 -30.64 -21.02 -9.48
C LEU A 80 -31.05 -19.54 -9.39
N ILE A 81 -30.39 -18.61 -10.11
CA ILE A 81 -30.79 -17.18 -10.13
C ILE A 81 -32.19 -17.02 -10.69
N ASP A 82 -32.48 -17.79 -11.75
CA ASP A 82 -33.75 -17.69 -12.47
C ASP A 82 -34.97 -18.08 -11.61
N HIS A 83 -34.78 -18.55 -10.37
CA HIS A 83 -35.82 -19.18 -9.54
C HIS A 83 -36.04 -18.54 -8.16
N GLY A 84 -35.60 -17.29 -7.92
CA GLY A 84 -36.07 -16.50 -6.76
C GLY A 84 -35.00 -15.95 -5.81
N GLY A 85 -33.81 -15.63 -6.31
CA GLY A 85 -32.74 -15.01 -5.52
C GLY A 85 -31.96 -16.00 -4.67
N TRP A 86 -30.85 -15.54 -4.07
CA TRP A 86 -29.91 -16.39 -3.33
C TRP A 86 -29.79 -15.95 -1.88
N GLN A 87 -29.40 -16.88 -1.01
CA GLN A 87 -28.99 -16.54 0.35
C GLN A 87 -27.80 -15.56 0.31
N PRO A 88 -27.65 -14.68 1.31
CA PRO A 88 -26.46 -13.85 1.45
C PRO A 88 -25.17 -14.67 1.41
N VAL A 89 -24.10 -14.09 0.90
CA VAL A 89 -22.74 -14.66 1.02
C VAL A 89 -22.17 -14.37 2.41
N GLU A 90 -21.05 -15.01 2.77
CA GLU A 90 -20.32 -14.65 3.99
C GLU A 90 -19.00 -14.00 3.63
N LEU A 91 -18.77 -12.79 4.14
CA LEU A 91 -17.56 -12.02 3.87
C LEU A 91 -16.82 -11.69 5.18
N PHE A 92 -15.49 -11.75 5.11
CA PHE A 92 -14.61 -11.18 6.10
C PHE A 92 -14.13 -9.81 5.62
N LYS A 93 -14.36 -8.77 6.42
CA LYS A 93 -13.92 -7.41 6.16
C LYS A 93 -12.60 -7.14 6.89
N VAL A 94 -11.64 -6.52 6.19
CA VAL A 94 -10.37 -6.04 6.75
C VAL A 94 -10.14 -4.65 6.17
N SER A 95 -10.07 -3.62 7.01
CA SER A 95 -10.02 -2.23 6.56
C SER A 95 -11.16 -1.97 5.54
N GLU A 96 -10.88 -1.54 4.31
CA GLU A 96 -11.93 -1.23 3.31
C GLU A 96 -12.24 -2.39 2.35
N VAL A 97 -11.65 -3.57 2.55
CA VAL A 97 -11.74 -4.69 1.60
C VAL A 97 -12.38 -5.94 2.20
N TYR A 98 -12.87 -6.82 1.32
CA TYR A 98 -13.61 -8.02 1.69
C TYR A 98 -12.99 -9.29 1.11
N PHE A 99 -13.09 -10.37 1.88
CA PHE A 99 -12.66 -11.70 1.54
C PHE A 99 -13.83 -12.66 1.62
N VAL A 100 -14.02 -13.49 0.61
CA VAL A 100 -15.11 -14.48 0.61
C VAL A 100 -14.79 -15.60 1.58
N ASN A 101 -15.59 -15.72 2.65
CA ASN A 101 -15.56 -16.88 3.54
C ASN A 101 -16.40 -18.02 2.94
N ASP A 102 -17.63 -17.70 2.51
CA ASP A 102 -18.52 -18.60 1.80
C ASP A 102 -19.22 -17.88 0.63
N GLY A 103 -19.50 -18.62 -0.44
CA GLY A 103 -20.23 -18.09 -1.60
C GLY A 103 -19.37 -17.64 -2.77
N ASN A 104 -18.15 -18.17 -2.94
CA ASN A 104 -17.25 -17.84 -4.05
C ASN A 104 -17.90 -17.90 -5.45
N HIS A 105 -18.69 -18.95 -5.71
CA HIS A 105 -19.42 -19.09 -6.97
C HIS A 105 -20.52 -18.02 -7.11
N ARG A 106 -21.13 -17.59 -6.00
CA ARG A 106 -22.17 -16.57 -6.02
C ARG A 106 -21.59 -15.20 -6.38
N VAL A 107 -20.47 -14.83 -5.77
CA VAL A 107 -19.71 -13.63 -6.14
C VAL A 107 -19.28 -13.65 -7.61
N SER A 108 -18.81 -14.81 -8.09
CA SER A 108 -18.43 -15.01 -9.49
C SER A 108 -19.57 -14.73 -10.48
N VAL A 109 -20.76 -15.27 -10.21
CA VAL A 109 -21.92 -15.06 -11.07
C VAL A 109 -22.43 -13.63 -10.97
N ALA A 110 -22.50 -13.04 -9.76
CA ALA A 110 -22.94 -11.66 -9.58
C ALA A 110 -22.05 -10.68 -10.38
N ARG A 111 -20.72 -10.88 -10.36
CA ARG A 111 -19.80 -10.13 -11.23
C ARG A 111 -20.05 -10.37 -12.72
N GLN A 112 -20.38 -11.59 -13.13
CA GLN A 112 -20.66 -11.89 -14.54
C GLN A 112 -21.96 -11.24 -15.05
N GLN A 113 -22.92 -11.05 -14.15
CA GLN A 113 -24.16 -10.33 -14.42
C GLN A 113 -24.00 -8.81 -14.28
N GLU A 114 -22.77 -8.32 -14.08
CA GLU A 114 -22.46 -6.88 -13.95
C GLU A 114 -23.21 -6.22 -12.80
N ALA A 115 -23.57 -6.99 -11.76
CA ALA A 115 -24.13 -6.43 -10.54
C ALA A 115 -23.09 -5.52 -9.87
N GLU A 116 -23.57 -4.44 -9.24
CA GLU A 116 -22.71 -3.50 -8.51
C GLU A 116 -22.38 -4.01 -7.09
N THR A 117 -23.39 -4.61 -6.43
CA THR A 117 -23.30 -5.06 -5.04
C THR A 117 -23.81 -6.49 -4.86
N ILE A 118 -23.43 -7.12 -3.74
CA ILE A 118 -23.96 -8.41 -3.30
C ILE A 118 -24.35 -8.37 -1.81
N GLU A 119 -25.47 -8.99 -1.46
CA GLU A 119 -25.89 -9.10 -0.07
C GLU A 119 -25.01 -10.12 0.69
N ALA A 120 -24.49 -9.71 1.85
CA ALA A 120 -23.53 -10.51 2.61
C ALA A 120 -23.71 -10.39 4.13
N HIS A 121 -23.51 -11.49 4.85
CA HIS A 121 -23.15 -11.47 6.27
C HIS A 121 -21.69 -11.03 6.41
N VAL A 122 -21.46 -9.88 7.05
CA VAL A 122 -20.13 -9.28 7.18
C VAL A 122 -19.55 -9.54 8.57
N TRP A 123 -18.34 -10.10 8.62
CA TRP A 123 -17.54 -10.21 9.83
C TRP A 123 -16.26 -9.38 9.68
N GLU A 124 -16.08 -8.36 10.51
CA GLU A 124 -14.92 -7.46 10.43
C GLU A 124 -13.81 -7.90 11.38
N PHE A 125 -12.58 -7.87 10.89
CA PHE A 125 -11.36 -8.05 11.65
C PHE A 125 -10.66 -6.70 11.83
N ASP A 126 -10.28 -6.39 13.06
CA ASP A 126 -9.50 -5.19 13.35
C ASP A 126 -8.11 -5.28 12.71
N SER A 127 -7.70 -4.23 12.00
CA SER A 127 -6.36 -4.09 11.41
C SER A 127 -5.72 -2.79 11.90
N ARG A 128 -4.41 -2.83 12.14
CA ARG A 128 -3.60 -1.64 12.50
C ARG A 128 -2.98 -0.95 11.28
N VAL A 129 -3.10 -1.57 10.11
CA VAL A 129 -2.59 -1.06 8.83
C VAL A 129 -3.70 -1.09 7.79
N PRO A 130 -3.75 -0.11 6.88
CA PRO A 130 -4.79 -0.03 5.86
C PRO A 130 -4.63 -1.17 4.84
N LEU A 131 -5.71 -1.53 4.15
CA LEU A 131 -5.73 -2.43 2.97
C LEU A 131 -6.66 -1.83 1.92
N TRP A 132 -6.26 -1.93 0.65
CA TRP A 132 -6.99 -1.38 -0.49
C TRP A 132 -7.31 -2.42 -1.57
N ASN A 133 -8.21 -2.05 -2.46
CA ASN A 133 -8.81 -2.94 -3.44
C ASN A 133 -7.81 -3.56 -4.42
N ASP A 134 -6.72 -2.87 -4.73
CA ASP A 134 -5.71 -3.23 -5.71
C ASP A 134 -4.51 -3.97 -5.12
N ASP A 135 -4.49 -4.17 -3.79
CA ASP A 135 -3.43 -4.88 -3.10
C ASP A 135 -3.21 -6.30 -3.66
N ASN A 136 -1.94 -6.69 -3.65
CA ASN A 136 -1.46 -8.02 -3.89
C ASN A 136 -0.51 -8.47 -2.77
N LEU A 137 -0.01 -9.71 -2.85
CA LEU A 137 0.87 -10.28 -1.83
C LEU A 137 2.15 -9.46 -1.59
N LYS A 138 2.66 -8.75 -2.60
CA LYS A 138 3.81 -7.84 -2.41
C LYS A 138 3.44 -6.72 -1.45
N ASP A 139 2.25 -6.17 -1.57
CA ASP A 139 1.79 -5.04 -0.76
C ASP A 139 1.42 -5.50 0.65
N ILE A 140 0.98 -6.77 0.82
CA ILE A 140 0.83 -7.39 2.14
C ILE A 140 2.19 -7.48 2.85
N LEU A 141 3.26 -7.81 2.12
CA LEU A 141 4.61 -7.89 2.67
C LEU A 141 5.15 -6.51 3.07
N ILE A 142 4.81 -5.45 2.33
CA ILE A 142 5.14 -4.07 2.72
C ILE A 142 4.36 -3.66 3.98
N ARG A 143 3.09 -4.06 4.10
CA ARG A 143 2.28 -3.80 5.30
C ARG A 143 2.73 -4.57 6.53
N GLU A 144 3.31 -5.76 6.35
CA GLU A 144 3.95 -6.50 7.43
C GLU A 144 5.15 -5.74 8.01
N GLU A 145 5.94 -5.08 7.15
CA GLU A 145 7.00 -4.18 7.58
C GLU A 145 6.43 -2.95 8.30
N TYR A 146 5.36 -2.34 7.77
CA TYR A 146 4.69 -1.22 8.42
C TYR A 146 4.17 -1.58 9.81
N LEU A 147 3.50 -2.73 9.93
CA LEU A 147 3.01 -3.21 11.21
C LEU A 147 4.15 -3.42 12.20
N SER A 148 5.28 -3.97 11.74
CA SER A 148 6.47 -4.16 12.57
C SER A 148 7.05 -2.83 13.06
N PHE A 149 7.09 -1.82 12.19
CA PHE A 149 7.44 -0.44 12.55
C PHE A 149 6.49 0.10 13.63
N LEU A 150 5.17 0.03 13.43
CA LEU A 150 4.18 0.48 14.41
C LEU A 150 4.23 -0.31 15.73
N GLU A 151 4.63 -1.58 15.70
CA GLU A 151 4.84 -2.36 16.91
C GLU A 151 6.03 -1.87 17.72
N ARG A 152 7.10 -1.40 17.07
CA ARG A 152 8.30 -0.88 17.73
C ARG A 152 8.13 0.56 18.19
N THR A 153 7.59 1.41 17.32
CA THR A 153 7.47 2.86 17.53
C THR A 153 6.20 3.26 18.28
N LYS A 154 5.18 2.39 18.29
CA LYS A 154 3.85 2.68 18.84
C LYS A 154 3.22 3.95 18.27
N LEU A 155 3.65 4.39 17.09
CA LEU A 155 3.27 5.68 16.52
C LEU A 155 1.75 5.78 16.31
N ASP A 156 1.12 4.70 15.86
CA ASP A 156 -0.34 4.58 15.69
C ASP A 156 -1.15 4.81 16.97
N LYS A 157 -0.54 4.64 18.15
CA LYS A 157 -1.22 4.90 19.44
C LYS A 157 -1.17 6.38 19.83
N TYR A 158 -0.07 7.06 19.50
CA TYR A 158 0.17 8.44 19.91
C TYR A 158 -0.22 9.45 18.83
N ARG A 159 -0.22 9.03 17.57
CA ARG A 159 -0.59 9.80 16.38
C ARG A 159 -1.54 8.93 15.55
N PRO A 160 -2.82 8.79 15.93
CA PRO A 160 -3.73 7.85 15.27
C PRO A 160 -3.99 8.19 13.81
N ASP A 161 -3.85 9.45 13.41
CA ASP A 161 -4.02 9.93 12.04
C ASP A 161 -2.77 9.73 11.17
N GLN A 162 -1.72 9.07 11.70
CA GLN A 162 -0.51 8.77 10.93
C GLN A 162 -0.80 7.77 9.81
N GLU A 163 -0.29 8.06 8.62
CA GLU A 163 -0.39 7.16 7.48
C GLU A 163 0.90 7.22 6.65
N ILE A 164 1.91 6.45 7.10
CA ILE A 164 3.21 6.38 6.45
C ILE A 164 3.21 5.16 5.53
N ILE A 165 2.81 5.33 4.27
CA ILE A 165 2.68 4.23 3.30
C ILE A 165 3.83 4.25 2.31
N PHE A 166 4.63 3.19 2.25
CA PHE A 166 5.62 3.00 1.18
C PHE A 166 5.11 2.09 0.07
N THR A 167 5.68 2.24 -1.14
CA THR A 167 5.38 1.37 -2.31
C THR A 167 6.44 0.30 -2.56
N GLU A 168 7.51 0.32 -1.77
CA GLU A 168 8.62 -0.62 -1.81
C GLU A 168 8.96 -1.19 -0.45
N ARG A 169 9.61 -2.36 -0.47
CA ARG A 169 10.08 -3.06 0.73
C ARG A 169 11.37 -2.47 1.28
N GLY A 170 11.61 -2.72 2.55
CA GLY A 170 12.80 -2.30 3.29
C GLY A 170 12.81 -0.83 3.68
N ARG A 171 11.77 -0.06 3.36
CA ARG A 171 11.73 1.39 3.56
C ARG A 171 11.46 1.77 5.01
N TYR A 172 10.70 0.98 5.75
CA TYR A 172 10.49 1.21 7.18
C TYR A 172 11.76 1.03 8.01
N TRP A 173 12.69 0.17 7.56
CA TRP A 173 13.99 0.06 8.22
C TRP A 173 14.82 1.33 8.06
N LEU A 174 14.86 1.92 6.86
CA LEU A 174 15.49 3.23 6.64
C LEU A 174 14.87 4.30 7.54
N LEU A 175 13.54 4.28 7.69
CA LEU A 175 12.86 5.23 8.58
C LEU A 175 13.29 5.08 10.05
N GLU A 176 13.54 3.86 10.51
CA GLU A 176 14.09 3.64 11.84
C GLU A 176 15.53 4.16 11.97
N GLU A 177 16.33 4.09 10.91
CA GLU A 177 17.67 4.72 10.88
C GLU A 177 17.57 6.24 10.98
N GLU A 178 16.67 6.86 10.22
CA GLU A 178 16.41 8.30 10.28
C GLU A 178 15.98 8.75 11.69
N ILE A 179 15.09 7.99 12.33
CA ILE A 179 14.69 8.26 13.72
C ILE A 179 15.87 8.11 14.69
N ALA A 180 16.78 7.16 14.46
CA ALA A 180 17.96 6.98 15.29
C ALA A 180 18.96 8.13 15.13
N ILE A 181 19.14 8.63 13.91
CA ILE A 181 19.96 9.82 13.61
C ILE A 181 19.33 11.06 14.27
N HIS A 182 18.02 11.25 14.09
CA HIS A 182 17.27 12.34 14.74
C HIS A 182 17.42 12.31 16.25
N ARG A 183 17.29 11.13 16.87
CA ARG A 183 17.47 10.93 18.31
C ARG A 183 18.83 11.39 18.81
N TYR A 184 19.89 11.11 18.03
CA TYR A 184 21.25 11.51 18.37
C TYR A 184 21.40 13.03 18.40
N TYR A 185 20.99 13.71 17.33
CA TYR A 185 21.07 15.18 17.25
C TYR A 185 20.18 15.87 18.28
N LEU A 186 18.95 15.39 18.47
CA LEU A 186 18.04 15.89 19.50
C LEU A 186 18.65 15.80 20.91
N GLY A 187 19.44 14.76 21.17
CA GLY A 187 20.15 14.60 22.43
C GLY A 187 21.30 15.58 22.62
N LEU A 188 22.01 15.93 21.54
CA LEU A 188 23.05 16.97 21.57
C LEU A 188 22.44 18.34 21.87
N GLU A 189 21.31 18.68 21.23
CA GLU A 189 20.61 19.95 21.44
C GLU A 189 20.07 20.11 22.87
N ARG A 190 19.46 19.04 23.42
CA ARG A 190 18.88 19.06 24.76
C ARG A 190 19.90 18.88 25.88
N GLY A 191 21.09 18.36 25.55
CA GLY A 191 22.11 17.99 26.53
C GLY A 191 21.76 16.72 27.35
N GLU A 192 20.76 15.95 26.91
CA GLU A 192 20.32 14.69 27.51
C GLU A 192 19.83 13.73 26.43
N GLU A 193 20.04 12.42 26.61
CA GLU A 193 19.61 11.42 25.62
C GLU A 193 18.09 11.19 25.69
N PRO A 194 17.31 11.53 24.64
CA PRO A 194 15.88 11.30 24.63
C PRO A 194 15.61 9.79 24.63
N SER A 195 14.48 9.35 25.17
CA SER A 195 14.02 7.98 24.95
C SER A 195 13.72 7.73 23.47
N PHE A 196 13.76 6.46 23.03
CA PHE A 196 13.40 6.11 21.66
C PHE A 196 11.97 6.59 21.31
N GLN A 197 11.04 6.48 22.26
CA GLN A 197 9.66 6.91 22.04
C GLN A 197 9.55 8.43 21.89
N GLU A 198 10.29 9.22 22.68
CA GLU A 198 10.33 10.67 22.52
C GLU A 198 10.90 11.07 21.17
N ALA A 199 11.99 10.42 20.74
CA ALA A 199 12.59 10.70 19.43
C ALA A 199 11.65 10.36 18.27
N VAL A 200 10.92 9.24 18.34
CA VAL A 200 9.89 8.89 17.34
C VAL A 200 8.83 9.99 17.21
N LEU A 201 8.31 10.47 18.34
CA LEU A 201 7.23 11.46 18.35
C LEU A 201 7.72 12.82 17.89
N ASP A 202 8.91 13.22 18.35
CA ASP A 202 9.56 14.45 17.95
C ASP A 202 9.84 14.43 16.44
N TRP A 203 10.52 13.40 15.93
CA TRP A 203 10.79 13.23 14.49
C TRP A 203 9.51 13.27 13.64
N TYR A 204 8.44 12.61 14.09
CA TYR A 204 7.18 12.63 13.34
C TYR A 204 6.59 14.04 13.25
N ASP A 205 6.63 14.81 14.34
CA ASP A 205 6.04 16.14 14.42
C ASP A 205 6.92 17.24 13.81
N THR A 206 8.24 17.10 13.88
CA THR A 206 9.20 18.16 13.48
C THR A 206 9.82 17.92 12.11
N VAL A 207 9.88 16.66 11.64
CA VAL A 207 10.50 16.29 10.35
C VAL A 207 9.48 15.73 9.38
N TYR A 208 8.80 14.64 9.76
CA TYR A 208 7.92 13.92 8.82
C TYR A 208 6.70 14.75 8.43
N ARG A 209 5.92 15.24 9.40
CA ARG A 209 4.66 15.95 9.12
C ARG A 209 4.87 17.23 8.32
N PRO A 210 5.80 18.14 8.68
CA PRO A 210 5.99 19.38 7.90
C PRO A 210 6.42 19.09 6.46
N THR A 211 7.30 18.09 6.27
CA THR A 211 7.77 17.72 4.94
C THR A 211 6.67 17.03 4.13
N PHE A 212 5.83 16.19 4.76
CA PHE A 212 4.65 15.59 4.14
C PHE A 212 3.67 16.67 3.65
N GLU A 213 3.33 17.63 4.50
CA GLU A 213 2.44 18.76 4.16
C GLU A 213 3.00 19.55 2.98
N LYS A 214 4.31 19.81 2.97
CA LYS A 214 4.98 20.52 1.87
C LYS A 214 4.97 19.73 0.55
N ILE A 215 5.19 18.42 0.60
CA ILE A 215 5.06 17.55 -0.58
C ILE A 215 3.64 17.65 -1.15
N GLN A 216 2.64 17.58 -0.28
CA GLN A 216 1.22 17.64 -0.65
C GLN A 216 0.89 19.00 -1.29
N ASP A 217 1.29 20.12 -0.66
CA ASP A 217 1.03 21.48 -1.15
C ASP A 217 1.75 21.79 -2.47
N SER A 218 2.87 21.12 -2.75
CA SER A 218 3.67 21.34 -3.96
C SER A 218 3.13 20.63 -5.21
N ASP A 219 2.16 19.72 -5.07
CA ASP A 219 1.64 18.83 -6.14
C ASP A 219 2.76 18.06 -6.88
N ILE A 220 3.90 17.85 -6.22
CA ILE A 220 5.06 17.19 -6.85
C ILE A 220 4.79 15.70 -7.11
N LEU A 221 3.86 15.08 -6.37
CA LEU A 221 3.47 13.69 -6.57
C LEU A 221 2.88 13.42 -7.96
N SER A 222 2.28 14.42 -8.61
CA SER A 222 1.79 14.29 -9.99
C SER A 222 2.88 13.87 -11.00
N TYR A 223 4.16 14.12 -10.69
CA TYR A 223 5.31 13.69 -11.51
C TYR A 223 5.79 12.26 -11.21
N PHE A 224 5.24 11.60 -10.19
CA PHE A 224 5.68 10.28 -9.72
C PHE A 224 4.47 9.32 -9.58
N PRO A 225 3.85 8.91 -10.69
CA PRO A 225 2.67 8.05 -10.65
C PRO A 225 2.97 6.72 -9.95
N GLY A 226 2.09 6.35 -9.00
CA GLY A 226 2.22 5.13 -8.20
C GLY A 226 3.19 5.23 -7.02
N ARG A 227 3.63 6.44 -6.66
CA ARG A 227 4.43 6.73 -5.45
C ARG A 227 3.62 7.52 -4.44
N THR A 228 4.07 7.47 -3.19
CA THR A 228 3.47 8.19 -2.06
C THR A 228 4.39 9.31 -1.55
N GLU A 229 3.85 10.17 -0.69
CA GLU A 229 4.59 11.19 0.03
C GLU A 229 5.73 10.57 0.86
N ALA A 230 5.49 9.40 1.47
CA ALA A 230 6.52 8.70 2.23
C ALA A 230 7.69 8.23 1.34
N ASP A 231 7.41 7.73 0.12
CA ASP A 231 8.48 7.39 -0.82
C ASP A 231 9.34 8.61 -1.17
N LEU A 232 8.68 9.76 -1.41
CA LEU A 232 9.35 11.02 -1.73
C LEU A 232 10.13 11.58 -0.54
N MET A 233 9.62 11.43 0.68
CA MET A 233 10.31 11.83 1.91
C MET A 233 11.72 11.25 1.97
N LEU A 234 11.86 9.93 1.79
CA LEU A 234 13.17 9.28 1.82
C LEU A 234 14.08 9.78 0.68
N TRP A 235 13.52 10.15 -0.47
CA TRP A 235 14.31 10.77 -1.54
C TRP A 235 14.74 12.19 -1.24
N ILE A 236 13.93 12.95 -0.50
CA ILE A 236 14.27 14.31 -0.06
C ILE A 236 15.35 14.26 1.02
N ILE A 237 15.28 13.32 1.97
CA ILE A 237 16.32 13.11 2.98
C ILE A 237 17.65 12.75 2.29
N ASP A 238 17.61 11.80 1.36
CA ASP A 238 18.78 11.41 0.56
C ASP A 238 19.33 12.59 -0.28
N HIS A 239 18.44 13.45 -0.77
CA HIS A 239 18.80 14.69 -1.48
C HIS A 239 19.40 15.75 -0.55
N GLN A 240 18.93 15.84 0.70
CA GLN A 240 19.47 16.72 1.73
C GLN A 240 20.94 16.35 2.01
N TYR A 241 21.22 15.08 2.28
CA TYR A 241 22.59 14.59 2.48
C TYR A 241 23.51 14.90 1.29
N TRP A 242 23.00 14.75 0.06
CA TRP A 242 23.75 15.12 -1.13
C TRP A 242 24.03 16.62 -1.24
N LEU A 243 23.08 17.49 -0.87
CA LEU A 243 23.29 18.95 -0.83
C LEU A 243 24.34 19.34 0.20
N GLU A 244 24.30 18.73 1.39
CA GLU A 244 25.30 18.95 2.45
C GLU A 244 26.72 18.58 1.99
N GLU A 245 26.87 17.46 1.27
CA GLU A 245 28.15 17.06 0.68
C GLU A 245 28.66 18.05 -0.37
N GLN A 246 27.78 18.59 -1.21
CA GLN A 246 28.17 19.55 -2.26
C GLN A 246 28.53 20.94 -1.73
N LEU A 247 27.96 21.34 -0.60
CA LEU A 247 28.18 22.65 0.01
C LEU A 247 29.37 22.66 0.98
N GLU A 248 30.25 21.64 0.92
CA GLU A 248 31.46 21.48 1.74
C GLU A 248 31.21 21.64 3.26
N GLY A 249 29.99 21.40 3.74
CA GLY A 249 29.62 21.49 5.16
C GLY A 249 29.62 22.91 5.75
N GLU A 250 29.51 23.96 4.94
CA GLU A 250 29.48 25.35 5.45
C GLU A 250 28.13 25.71 6.12
N GLU A 251 27.02 25.05 5.76
CA GLU A 251 25.70 25.22 6.39
C GLU A 251 24.95 23.87 6.49
N ASP A 252 24.28 23.65 7.61
CA ASP A 252 23.35 22.52 7.81
C ASP A 252 22.11 22.76 6.93
N VAL A 253 21.84 21.85 5.97
CA VAL A 253 20.76 22.05 5.01
C VAL A 253 19.47 21.56 5.64
N SER A 254 18.57 22.47 6.00
CA SER A 254 17.28 22.05 6.56
C SER A 254 16.50 21.17 5.56
N ILE A 255 15.75 20.21 6.09
CA ILE A 255 14.84 19.36 5.30
C ILE A 255 13.86 20.21 4.46
N GLU A 256 13.49 21.38 4.97
CA GLU A 256 12.65 22.34 4.27
C GLU A 256 13.33 22.89 3.00
N THR A 257 14.60 23.27 3.11
CA THR A 257 15.45 23.74 2.01
C THR A 257 15.66 22.63 0.98
N ALA A 258 15.95 21.41 1.46
CA ALA A 258 16.10 20.25 0.59
C ALA A 258 14.80 19.94 -0.17
N THR A 259 13.64 20.07 0.47
CA THR A 259 12.33 19.89 -0.18
C THR A 259 12.09 20.92 -1.29
N ASP A 260 12.42 22.19 -1.04
CA ASP A 260 12.28 23.26 -2.04
C ASP A 260 13.20 23.05 -3.25
N ASP A 261 14.47 22.74 -2.98
CA ASP A 261 15.44 22.48 -4.05
C ASP A 261 15.06 21.23 -4.84
N PHE A 262 14.68 20.13 -4.18
CA PHE A 262 14.19 18.91 -4.83
C PHE A 262 12.99 19.20 -5.74
N THR A 263 12.03 20.00 -5.26
CA THR A 263 10.84 20.40 -6.01
C THR A 263 11.19 21.26 -7.22
N ALA A 264 12.02 22.29 -7.02
CA ALA A 264 12.46 23.18 -8.07
C ALA A 264 13.24 22.43 -9.18
N ARG A 265 14.19 21.58 -8.79
CA ARG A 265 14.97 20.73 -9.71
C ARG A 265 14.07 19.75 -10.46
N THR A 266 13.09 19.17 -9.78
CA THR A 266 12.12 18.25 -10.38
C THR A 266 11.30 18.92 -11.48
N ARG A 267 10.81 20.14 -11.24
CA ARG A 267 10.01 20.91 -12.20
C ARG A 267 10.82 21.37 -13.41
N ARG A 268 12.12 21.67 -13.25
CA ARG A 268 13.00 22.10 -14.35
C ARG A 268 13.40 20.95 -15.30
N SER A 269 13.53 19.72 -14.80
CA SER A 269 14.17 18.59 -15.52
C SER A 269 13.19 17.60 -16.19
N VAL A 270 11.92 17.97 -16.38
CA VAL A 270 10.84 17.09 -16.89
C VAL A 270 11.22 16.37 -18.20
N TRP A 271 11.99 17.00 -19.09
CA TRP A 271 12.44 16.41 -20.36
C TRP A 271 13.54 15.34 -20.25
N ARG A 272 14.43 15.40 -19.24
CA ARG A 272 15.47 14.37 -19.03
C ARG A 272 14.94 13.14 -18.25
N LYS A 273 13.86 13.31 -17.47
CA LYS A 273 13.29 12.27 -16.60
C LYS A 273 12.64 11.10 -17.34
N LEU A 274 12.03 11.30 -18.51
CA LEU A 274 11.51 10.21 -19.35
C LEU A 274 12.62 9.22 -19.76
N GLN A 275 13.86 9.67 -19.84
CA GLN A 275 15.01 8.88 -20.28
C GLN A 275 15.70 8.13 -19.12
N ALA A 276 15.75 8.72 -17.91
CA ALA A 276 16.31 8.09 -16.70
C ALA A 276 15.35 7.08 -16.02
N TRP A 277 14.05 7.20 -16.28
CA TRP A 277 13.00 6.32 -15.74
C TRP A 277 13.16 4.85 -16.17
N PHE A 278 13.75 4.58 -17.35
CA PHE A 278 13.93 3.22 -17.89
C PHE A 278 15.11 2.44 -17.30
N SER A 279 16.05 3.07 -16.58
CA SER A 279 17.32 2.44 -16.18
C SER A 279 17.44 2.05 -14.70
N ARG A 280 16.48 2.44 -13.84
CA ARG A 280 16.65 2.42 -12.36
C ARG A 280 15.86 1.36 -11.58
N SER A 281 15.15 0.44 -12.24
CA SER A 281 14.38 -0.62 -11.56
C SER A 281 15.22 -1.66 -10.78
N VAL A 282 16.53 -1.46 -10.59
CA VAL A 282 17.45 -2.46 -9.99
C VAL A 282 18.51 -1.90 -9.02
N LEU A 283 18.70 -0.59 -8.81
CA LEU A 283 19.87 -0.10 -8.03
C LEU A 283 19.55 0.72 -6.79
N LYS A 284 20.13 0.25 -5.68
CA LYS A 284 20.39 0.89 -4.37
C LYS A 284 21.18 2.20 -4.48
N ARG A 285 20.75 3.21 -5.23
CA ARG A 285 21.38 4.53 -5.21
C ARG A 285 20.39 5.68 -5.39
N PRO A 286 20.69 6.85 -4.76
CA PRO A 286 19.96 8.11 -4.92
C PRO A 286 19.65 8.45 -6.37
N ILE A 287 18.65 9.31 -6.54
CA ILE A 287 18.49 10.06 -7.79
C ILE A 287 19.74 10.96 -7.92
N TYR A 288 20.79 10.49 -8.58
CA TYR A 288 21.88 11.36 -9.01
C TYR A 288 21.40 12.20 -10.19
N TRP A 289 21.45 13.53 -10.05
CA TRP A 289 21.43 14.48 -11.15
C TRP A 289 22.83 14.44 -11.78
N PRO A 290 23.01 14.02 -13.04
CA PRO A 290 24.29 14.23 -13.70
C PRO A 290 24.53 15.73 -13.78
N GLU A 291 25.69 16.16 -13.26
CA GLU A 291 26.17 17.53 -13.32
C GLU A 291 26.10 18.05 -14.76
N GLU A 292 25.63 19.28 -14.90
CA GLU A 292 25.68 19.99 -16.18
C GLU A 292 27.15 20.27 -16.50
N GLU A 293 27.71 19.53 -17.45
CA GLU A 293 28.85 20.03 -18.21
C GLU A 293 28.37 21.23 -19.02
N SER A 294 28.61 22.42 -18.44
CA SER A 294 28.68 23.78 -19.02
C SER A 294 27.66 24.19 -20.09
#